data_AF-A0A349N5R0-F1
#
_entry.id   AF-A0A349N5R0-F1
#
_cell.length_a   1.000
_cell.length_b   1.000
_cell.length_c   1.000
_cell.angle_alpha   90.00
_cell.angle_beta   90.00
_cell.angle_gamma   90.00
#
_symmetry.space_group_name_H-M   'P 1'
#
loop_
_entity.id
_entity.type
_entity.pdbx_description
1 polymer ?
#
loop_
_entity_poly.entity_id
_entity_poly.type
_entity_poly.pdbx_seq_one_letter_code
_entity_poly.pdbx_strand_id
1 'polypeptide(L)'
;MVDDIANSTEQRLHQLRRENNVLRERVADLEALVQRDPLTNIGNRRSFDRGLKTELERTLRSGLPTTLILLGVDGLKGINDSRGHAAGDACLKSLARVLGAKVRRLDSIHRIGGDEFAIVLSGCSTEASDAVAHRLEATPLVFNHSDEMFVFSVSVGFASVDAGGVSVLNSGGKPVLVSPFSATHEDS
;
A
#
# COMPACT_ATOMS: atom_id res chain seq x y z
N MET A 1 -2.01 -58.52 -5.39
CA MET A 1 -3.23 -57.89 -4.82
C MET A 1 -2.90 -56.78 -3.83
N VAL A 2 -2.14 -57.03 -2.74
CA VAL A 2 -1.75 -55.95 -1.80
C VAL A 2 -0.78 -54.96 -2.44
N ASP A 3 0.22 -55.45 -3.19
CA ASP A 3 1.19 -54.59 -3.90
C ASP A 3 0.58 -53.78 -5.04
N ASP A 4 -0.44 -54.33 -5.72
CA ASP A 4 -1.16 -53.63 -6.80
C ASP A 4 -2.00 -52.46 -6.25
N ILE A 5 -2.59 -52.64 -5.06
CA ILE A 5 -3.33 -51.59 -4.37
C ILE A 5 -2.34 -50.49 -3.93
N ALA A 6 -1.21 -50.87 -3.31
CA ALA A 6 -0.18 -49.92 -2.87
C ALA A 6 0.34 -49.06 -4.04
N ASN A 7 0.70 -49.69 -5.16
CA ASN A 7 1.13 -48.98 -6.37
C ASN A 7 0.04 -48.07 -6.94
N SER A 8 -1.22 -48.51 -6.99
CA SER A 8 -2.31 -47.66 -7.50
C SER A 8 -2.60 -46.46 -6.58
N THR A 9 -2.46 -46.64 -5.26
CA THR A 9 -2.65 -45.56 -4.29
C THR A 9 -1.55 -44.52 -4.38
N GLU A 10 -0.28 -44.94 -4.52
CA GLU A 10 0.84 -44.02 -4.73
C GLU A 10 0.70 -43.23 -6.04
N GLN A 11 0.31 -43.90 -7.12
CA GLN A 11 0.02 -43.24 -8.40
C GLN A 11 -1.10 -42.20 -8.28
N ARG A 12 -2.18 -42.53 -7.57
CA ARG A 12 -3.30 -41.61 -7.32
C ARG A 12 -2.86 -40.40 -6.49
N LEU A 13 -2.02 -40.62 -5.48
CA LEU A 13 -1.49 -39.58 -4.60
C LEU A 13 -0.55 -38.62 -5.35
N HIS A 14 0.29 -39.17 -6.24
CA HIS A 14 1.12 -38.37 -7.13
C HIS A 14 0.30 -37.55 -8.12
N GLN A 15 -0.76 -38.11 -8.68
CA GLN A 15 -1.66 -37.38 -9.58
C GLN A 15 -2.40 -36.24 -8.86
N LEU A 16 -2.97 -36.51 -7.69
CA LEU A 16 -3.64 -35.48 -6.88
C LEU A 16 -2.69 -34.35 -6.49
N ARG A 17 -1.44 -34.65 -6.16
CA ARG A 17 -0.42 -33.62 -5.86
C ARG A 17 -0.11 -32.75 -7.07
N ARG A 18 0.01 -33.35 -8.26
CA ARG A 18 0.21 -32.59 -9.51
C ARG A 18 -0.97 -31.67 -9.79
N GLU A 19 -2.19 -32.19 -9.70
CA GLU A 19 -3.41 -31.41 -9.89
C GLU A 19 -3.52 -30.26 -8.87
N ASN A 20 -3.19 -30.52 -7.59
CA ASN A 20 -3.19 -29.49 -6.55
C ASN A 20 -2.17 -28.38 -6.82
N ASN A 21 -0.97 -28.73 -7.30
CA ASN A 21 0.05 -27.75 -7.66
C ASN A 21 -0.40 -26.87 -8.84
N VAL A 22 -0.96 -27.47 -9.89
CA VAL A 22 -1.50 -26.73 -11.04
C VAL A 22 -2.64 -25.79 -10.61
N LEU A 23 -3.52 -26.24 -9.72
CA LEU A 23 -4.59 -25.38 -9.17
C LEU A 23 -4.02 -24.22 -8.36
N ARG A 24 -3.00 -24.46 -7.53
CA ARG A 24 -2.32 -23.42 -6.75
C ARG A 24 -1.65 -22.38 -7.64
N GLU A 25 -0.99 -22.81 -8.71
CA GLU A 25 -0.38 -21.90 -9.70
C GLU A 25 -1.46 -21.02 -10.35
N ARG A 26 -2.57 -21.61 -10.81
CA ARG A 26 -3.67 -20.83 -11.40
C ARG A 26 -4.33 -19.86 -10.42
N VAL A 27 -4.46 -20.25 -9.15
CA VAL A 27 -4.96 -19.34 -8.10
C VAL A 27 -4.00 -18.18 -7.92
N ALA A 28 -2.69 -18.43 -7.85
CA ALA A 28 -1.69 -17.38 -7.75
C ALA A 28 -1.69 -16.43 -8.96
N ASP A 29 -1.90 -16.97 -10.17
CA ASP A 29 -2.03 -16.17 -11.40
C ASP A 29 -3.28 -15.27 -11.37
N LEU A 30 -4.42 -15.80 -10.91
CA LEU A 30 -5.65 -15.03 -10.76
C LEU A 30 -5.52 -13.98 -9.64
N GLU A 31 -4.90 -14.32 -8.52
CA GLU A 31 -4.60 -13.39 -7.43
C GLU A 31 -3.65 -12.28 -7.90
N ALA A 32 -2.71 -12.58 -8.81
CA ALA A 32 -1.83 -11.57 -9.40
C ALA A 32 -2.58 -10.55 -10.27
N LEU A 33 -3.76 -10.90 -10.80
CA LEU A 33 -4.64 -9.97 -11.52
C LEU A 33 -5.46 -9.08 -10.57
N VAL A 34 -5.60 -9.47 -9.31
CA VAL A 34 -6.33 -8.69 -8.31
C VAL A 34 -5.50 -7.46 -7.94
N GLN A 35 -6.10 -6.29 -8.09
CA GLN A 35 -5.48 -4.99 -7.81
C GLN A 35 -5.94 -4.39 -6.48
N ARG A 36 -6.81 -5.09 -5.75
CA ARG A 36 -7.38 -4.64 -4.49
C ARG A 36 -6.78 -5.43 -3.33
N ASP A 37 -6.63 -4.78 -2.19
CA ASP A 37 -6.31 -5.43 -0.93
C ASP A 37 -7.56 -6.15 -0.40
N PRO A 38 -7.48 -7.44 -0.04
CA PRO A 38 -8.65 -8.22 0.35
C PRO A 38 -9.27 -7.79 1.67
N LEU A 39 -8.52 -7.12 2.56
CA LEU A 39 -9.03 -6.70 3.86
C LEU A 39 -9.75 -5.34 3.78
N THR A 40 -9.17 -4.41 3.04
CA THR A 40 -9.54 -2.99 3.04
C THR A 40 -10.22 -2.53 1.75
N ASN A 41 -10.16 -3.33 0.68
CA ASN A 41 -10.74 -3.07 -0.64
C ASN A 41 -10.22 -1.79 -1.34
N ILE A 42 -9.13 -1.19 -0.84
CA ILE A 42 -8.36 -0.17 -1.57
C ILE A 42 -7.33 -0.84 -2.49
N GLY A 43 -6.49 -0.08 -3.18
CA GLY A 43 -5.45 -0.67 -4.02
C GLY A 43 -4.46 -1.51 -3.20
N ASN A 44 -3.87 -2.53 -3.78
CA ASN A 44 -2.81 -3.32 -3.14
C ASN A 44 -1.42 -2.84 -3.57
N ARG A 45 -0.37 -3.50 -3.05
CA ARG A 45 1.01 -3.20 -3.43
C ARG A 45 1.26 -3.22 -4.95
N ARG A 46 0.70 -4.21 -5.66
CA ARG A 46 0.89 -4.33 -7.11
C ARG A 46 0.24 -3.16 -7.86
N SER A 47 -0.96 -2.77 -7.46
CA SER A 47 -1.63 -1.62 -8.09
C SER A 47 -0.94 -0.31 -7.75
N PHE A 48 -0.35 -0.21 -6.55
CA PHE A 48 0.49 0.92 -6.14
C PHE A 48 1.71 1.08 -7.05
N ASP A 49 2.53 0.04 -7.18
CA ASP A 49 3.78 0.11 -7.96
C ASP A 49 3.51 0.55 -9.41
N ARG A 50 2.46 -0.02 -10.02
CA ARG A 50 2.04 0.33 -11.39
C ARG A 50 1.42 1.73 -11.49
N GLY A 51 0.60 2.11 -10.51
CA GLY A 51 -0.06 3.41 -10.45
C GLY A 51 0.94 4.54 -10.29
N LEU A 52 1.89 4.40 -9.35
CA LEU A 52 2.96 5.36 -9.13
C LEU A 52 3.80 5.58 -10.39
N LYS A 53 4.26 4.49 -11.04
CA LYS A 53 5.00 4.59 -12.30
C LYS A 53 4.23 5.39 -13.36
N THR A 54 2.94 5.12 -13.49
CA THR A 54 2.07 5.79 -14.46
C THR A 54 1.93 7.29 -14.16
N GLU A 55 1.77 7.66 -12.88
CA GLU A 55 1.68 9.07 -12.48
C GLU A 55 3.02 9.81 -12.65
N LEU A 56 4.15 9.17 -12.36
CA LEU A 56 5.47 9.76 -12.62
C LEU A 56 5.69 10.06 -14.12
N GLU A 57 5.32 9.13 -15.00
CA GLU A 57 5.35 9.37 -16.45
C GLU A 57 4.40 10.51 -16.89
N ARG A 58 3.28 10.71 -16.20
CA ARG A 58 2.39 11.86 -16.42
C ARG A 58 3.00 13.16 -15.94
N THR A 59 3.66 13.18 -14.79
CA THR A 59 4.38 14.36 -14.29
C THR A 59 5.45 14.81 -15.29
N LEU A 60 6.24 13.88 -15.83
CA LEU A 60 7.25 14.19 -16.84
C LEU A 60 6.67 14.83 -18.11
N ARG A 61 5.47 14.41 -18.54
CA ARG A 61 4.83 14.95 -19.75
C ARG A 61 4.07 16.25 -19.54
N SER A 62 3.39 16.37 -18.40
CA SER A 62 2.48 17.51 -18.13
C SER A 62 3.14 18.64 -17.34
N GLY A 63 4.27 18.37 -16.69
CA GLY A 63 4.88 19.26 -15.71
C GLY A 63 4.10 19.39 -14.40
N LEU A 64 2.95 18.71 -14.26
CA LEU A 64 2.14 18.76 -13.04
C LEU A 64 2.77 17.89 -11.95
N PRO A 65 2.88 18.37 -10.71
CA PRO A 65 3.53 17.62 -9.65
C PRO A 65 2.77 16.34 -9.27
N THR A 66 3.52 15.32 -8.85
CA THR A 66 2.99 14.12 -8.18
C THR A 66 3.55 14.07 -6.77
N THR A 67 2.70 13.79 -5.77
CA THR A 67 3.14 13.57 -4.39
C THR A 67 2.82 12.16 -3.93
N LEU A 68 3.81 11.47 -3.37
CA LEU A 68 3.66 10.23 -2.63
C LEU A 68 3.59 10.54 -1.14
N ILE A 69 2.53 10.09 -0.46
CA ILE A 69 2.41 10.08 1.00
C ILE A 69 2.44 8.63 1.46
N LEU A 70 3.30 8.30 2.41
CA LEU A 70 3.35 7.02 3.11
C LEU A 70 2.80 7.19 4.52
N LEU A 71 1.99 6.23 4.97
CA LEU A 71 1.40 6.21 6.30
C LEU A 71 1.68 4.86 6.96
N GLY A 72 2.01 4.87 8.25
CA GLY A 72 2.07 3.69 9.10
C GLY A 72 1.11 3.81 10.28
N VAL A 73 0.39 2.74 10.63
CA VAL A 73 -0.50 2.73 11.81
C VAL A 73 0.32 2.62 13.10
N ASP A 74 0.21 3.63 13.97
CA ASP A 74 0.95 3.64 15.22
C ASP A 74 0.40 2.60 16.20
N GLY A 75 1.27 1.75 16.73
CA GLY A 75 0.90 0.81 17.78
C GLY A 75 0.00 -0.36 17.33
N LEU A 76 -0.09 -0.68 16.03
CA LEU A 76 -0.94 -1.78 15.55
C LEU A 76 -0.61 -3.12 16.22
N LYS A 77 0.67 -3.41 16.47
CA LYS A 77 1.08 -4.61 17.20
C LYS A 77 0.47 -4.67 18.60
N GLY A 78 0.48 -3.55 19.34
CA GLY A 78 -0.13 -3.48 20.67
C GLY A 78 -1.66 -3.68 20.64
N ILE A 79 -2.33 -3.18 19.59
CA ILE A 79 -3.76 -3.46 19.36
C ILE A 79 -3.99 -4.95 19.13
N ASN A 80 -3.19 -5.58 18.27
CA ASN A 80 -3.29 -7.02 17.97
C ASN A 80 -3.03 -7.89 19.21
N ASP A 81 -1.96 -7.58 19.95
CA ASP A 81 -1.55 -8.36 21.12
C ASP A 81 -2.58 -8.25 22.25
N SER A 82 -3.21 -7.08 22.42
CA SER A 82 -4.16 -6.83 23.52
C SER A 82 -5.60 -7.21 23.20
N ARG A 83 -6.00 -7.15 21.92
CA ARG A 83 -7.41 -7.23 21.48
C ARG A 83 -7.64 -8.25 20.36
N GLY A 84 -6.59 -8.93 19.92
CA GLY A 84 -6.62 -9.89 18.83
C GLY A 84 -6.57 -9.26 17.44
N HIS A 85 -6.25 -10.08 16.44
CA HIS A 85 -6.12 -9.65 15.05
C HIS A 85 -7.40 -9.05 14.46
N ALA A 86 -8.58 -9.47 14.93
CA ALA A 86 -9.85 -8.91 14.47
C ALA A 86 -9.98 -7.41 14.81
N ALA A 87 -9.38 -6.95 15.91
CA ALA A 87 -9.35 -5.54 16.29
C ALA A 87 -8.38 -4.76 15.40
N GLY A 88 -7.20 -5.33 15.09
CA GLY A 88 -6.27 -4.75 14.13
C GLY A 88 -6.87 -4.63 12.73
N ASP A 89 -7.59 -5.65 12.28
CA ASP A 89 -8.33 -5.64 11.02
C ASP A 89 -9.38 -4.53 10.98
N ALA A 90 -10.10 -4.31 12.08
CA ALA A 90 -11.07 -3.22 12.21
C ALA A 90 -10.39 -1.83 12.14
N CYS A 91 -9.22 -1.68 12.78
CA CYS A 91 -8.40 -0.48 12.72
C CYS A 91 -7.97 -0.17 11.27
N LEU A 92 -7.40 -1.15 10.57
CA LEU A 92 -6.94 -1.01 9.17
C LEU A 92 -8.09 -0.67 8.21
N LYS A 93 -9.25 -1.33 8.36
CA LYS A 93 -10.47 -1.01 7.61
C LYS A 93 -10.96 0.41 7.89
N SER A 94 -10.83 0.88 9.13
CA SER A 94 -11.21 2.23 9.49
C SER A 94 -10.33 3.28 8.83
N LEU A 95 -9.01 3.08 8.85
CA LEU A 95 -8.07 3.95 8.15
C LEU A 95 -8.39 4.01 6.66
N ALA A 96 -8.56 2.86 5.99
CA ALA A 96 -8.90 2.82 4.56
C ALA A 96 -10.18 3.62 4.23
N ARG A 97 -11.21 3.52 5.09
CA ARG A 97 -12.46 4.28 4.93
C ARG A 97 -12.25 5.78 5.10
N VAL A 98 -11.51 6.20 6.12
CA VAL A 98 -11.22 7.61 6.37
C VAL A 98 -10.41 8.21 5.23
N LEU A 99 -9.40 7.51 4.75
CA LEU A 99 -8.62 7.93 3.58
C LEU A 99 -9.53 8.05 2.35
N GLY A 100 -10.33 7.02 2.08
CA GLY A 100 -11.26 7.00 0.93
C GLY A 100 -12.26 8.16 0.91
N ALA A 101 -12.69 8.63 2.08
CA ALA A 101 -13.59 9.79 2.20
C ALA A 101 -12.89 11.15 2.00
N LYS A 102 -11.56 11.21 2.13
CA LYS A 102 -10.77 12.45 2.13
C LYS A 102 -10.01 12.71 0.83
N VAL A 103 -9.75 11.68 0.02
CA VAL A 103 -8.98 11.83 -1.22
C VAL A 103 -9.87 12.20 -2.42
N ARG A 104 -9.29 12.89 -3.40
CA ARG A 104 -10.00 13.26 -4.64
C ARG A 104 -10.07 12.05 -5.58
N ARG A 105 -10.93 12.13 -6.60
CA ARG A 105 -11.07 11.06 -7.61
C ARG A 105 -9.78 10.78 -8.40
N LEU A 106 -8.91 11.78 -8.56
CA LEU A 106 -7.64 11.66 -9.26
C LEU A 106 -6.52 11.09 -8.37
N ASP A 107 -6.72 11.11 -7.05
CA ASP A 107 -5.78 10.55 -6.10
C ASP A 107 -6.05 9.04 -5.94
N SER A 108 -5.04 8.30 -5.54
CA SER A 108 -5.16 6.85 -5.33
C SER A 108 -4.61 6.42 -3.99
N ILE A 109 -5.29 5.47 -3.34
CA ILE A 109 -4.91 4.94 -2.02
C ILE A 109 -4.63 3.46 -2.13
N HIS A 110 -3.57 3.04 -1.45
CA HIS A 110 -3.07 1.69 -1.48
C HIS A 110 -2.68 1.20 -0.09
N ARG A 111 -2.87 -0.09 0.16
CA ARG A 111 -2.20 -0.80 1.26
C ARG A 111 -1.01 -1.54 0.68
N ILE A 112 0.18 -1.16 1.14
CA ILE A 112 1.46 -1.63 0.57
C ILE A 112 2.19 -2.64 1.47
N GLY A 113 1.76 -2.74 2.72
CA GLY A 113 2.28 -3.65 3.74
C GLY A 113 1.22 -4.02 4.79
N GLY A 114 1.65 -4.61 5.90
CA GLY A 114 0.75 -5.04 6.98
C GLY A 114 -0.01 -3.87 7.61
N ASP A 115 0.71 -2.82 7.98
CA ASP A 115 0.22 -1.58 8.58
C ASP A 115 0.54 -0.33 7.73
N GLU A 116 1.15 -0.54 6.57
CA GLU A 116 1.62 0.53 5.69
C GLU A 116 0.63 0.84 4.56
N PHE A 117 0.35 2.13 4.40
CA PHE A 117 -0.51 2.69 3.36
C PHE A 117 0.25 3.71 2.52
N ALA A 118 -0.18 3.88 1.27
CA ALA A 118 0.34 4.89 0.38
C ALA A 118 -0.80 5.66 -0.28
N ILE A 119 -0.61 6.98 -0.43
CA ILE A 119 -1.49 7.86 -1.21
C ILE A 119 -0.65 8.50 -2.31
N VAL A 120 -1.11 8.42 -3.56
CA VAL A 120 -0.53 9.14 -4.68
C VAL A 120 -1.47 10.28 -5.04
N LEU A 121 -1.01 11.51 -4.82
CA LEU A 121 -1.71 12.74 -5.17
C LEU A 121 -1.24 13.22 -6.54
N SER A 122 -2.19 13.48 -7.45
CA SER A 122 -1.90 13.91 -8.82
C SER A 122 -2.21 15.40 -8.99
N GLY A 123 -1.25 16.18 -9.46
CA GLY A 123 -1.39 17.62 -9.72
C GLY A 123 -1.58 18.48 -8.47
N CYS A 124 -1.01 18.07 -7.34
CA CYS A 124 -1.07 18.82 -6.08
C CYS A 124 0.27 19.52 -5.81
N SER A 125 0.26 20.81 -5.45
CA SER A 125 1.50 21.52 -5.11
C SER A 125 2.14 20.91 -3.86
N THR A 126 3.45 21.06 -3.70
CA THR A 126 4.18 20.55 -2.55
C THR A 126 3.62 21.07 -1.23
N GLU A 127 3.22 22.35 -1.17
CA GLU A 127 2.63 22.98 0.02
C GLU A 127 1.24 22.42 0.33
N ALA A 128 0.42 22.21 -0.70
CA ALA A 128 -0.90 21.62 -0.51
C ALA A 128 -0.81 20.16 -0.06
N SER A 129 0.16 19.41 -0.60
CA SER A 129 0.44 18.03 -0.17
C SER A 129 0.99 17.96 1.25
N ASP A 130 1.86 18.90 1.63
CA ASP A 130 2.37 19.05 2.99
C ASP A 130 1.24 19.27 4.01
N ALA A 131 0.31 20.16 3.68
CA ALA A 131 -0.87 20.40 4.50
C ALA A 131 -1.77 19.16 4.61
N VAL A 132 -1.86 18.34 3.57
CA VAL A 132 -2.59 17.06 3.61
C VAL A 132 -1.88 16.07 4.54
N ALA A 133 -0.57 15.91 4.41
CA ALA A 133 0.24 15.00 5.23
C ALA A 133 0.15 15.35 6.73
N HIS A 134 0.42 16.60 7.09
CA HIS A 134 0.32 17.09 8.47
C HIS A 134 -1.09 16.95 9.04
N ARG A 135 -2.13 17.21 8.24
CA ARG A 135 -3.51 17.01 8.69
C ARG A 135 -3.81 15.54 8.96
N LEU A 136 -3.29 14.62 8.16
CA LEU A 136 -3.49 13.18 8.39
C LEU A 136 -2.79 12.73 9.68
N GLU A 137 -1.55 13.16 9.90
CA GLU A 137 -0.76 12.83 11.10
C GLU A 137 -1.36 13.43 12.39
N ALA A 138 -1.80 14.69 12.33
CA ALA A 138 -2.35 15.40 13.49
C ALA A 138 -3.80 15.02 13.82
N THR A 139 -4.51 14.26 12.97
CA THR A 139 -5.91 13.89 13.20
C THR A 139 -5.99 12.57 13.97
N PRO A 140 -6.52 12.55 15.22
CA PRO A 140 -6.85 11.30 15.88
C PRO A 140 -7.90 10.54 15.07
N LEU A 141 -7.66 9.26 14.85
CA LEU A 141 -8.55 8.36 14.12
C LEU A 141 -9.27 7.44 15.10
N VAL A 142 -10.47 7.03 14.72
CA VAL A 142 -11.30 6.16 15.54
C VAL A 142 -11.70 4.89 14.80
N PHE A 143 -11.80 3.79 15.53
CA PHE A 143 -12.40 2.55 15.04
C PHE A 143 -13.21 1.88 16.15
N ASN A 144 -14.22 1.12 15.74
CA ASN A 144 -15.08 0.37 16.65
C ASN A 144 -14.71 -1.11 16.59
N HIS A 145 -14.67 -1.76 17.75
CA HIS A 145 -14.51 -3.21 17.85
C HIS A 145 -15.15 -3.71 19.14
N SER A 146 -15.98 -4.75 19.06
CA SER A 146 -16.70 -5.32 20.21
C SER A 146 -17.49 -4.27 21.03
N ASP A 147 -18.25 -3.42 20.32
CA ASP A 147 -19.07 -2.33 20.89
C ASP A 147 -18.30 -1.24 21.66
N GLU A 148 -16.96 -1.27 21.62
CA GLU A 148 -16.09 -0.23 22.18
C GLU A 148 -15.46 0.62 21.06
N MET A 149 -15.19 1.90 21.39
CA MET A 149 -14.47 2.83 20.51
C MET A 149 -13.01 2.96 20.92
N PHE A 150 -12.10 2.94 19.94
CA PHE A 150 -10.67 3.09 20.12
C PHE A 150 -10.12 4.25 19.31
N VAL A 151 -9.12 4.92 19.87
CA VAL A 151 -8.37 5.98 19.20
C VAL A 151 -7.02 5.43 18.77
N PHE A 152 -6.58 5.81 17.56
CA PHE A 152 -5.25 5.53 17.04
C PHE A 152 -4.75 6.71 16.21
N SER A 153 -3.46 6.74 15.93
CA SER A 153 -2.80 7.72 15.08
C SER A 153 -2.04 7.03 13.95
N VAL A 154 -1.55 7.84 13.02
CA VAL A 154 -0.68 7.39 11.93
C VAL A 154 0.55 8.28 11.88
N SER A 155 1.71 7.68 11.70
CA SER A 155 2.93 8.39 11.31
C SER A 155 2.93 8.62 9.80
N VAL A 156 3.37 9.80 9.35
CA VAL A 156 3.31 10.18 7.92
C VAL A 156 4.67 10.66 7.40
N GLY A 157 5.04 10.21 6.20
CA GLY A 157 6.15 10.77 5.41
C GLY A 157 5.70 11.06 3.99
N PHE A 158 6.26 12.06 3.32
CA PHE A 158 5.91 12.34 1.93
C PHE A 158 7.06 12.84 1.06
N ALA A 159 6.90 12.67 -0.24
CA ALA A 159 7.83 13.16 -1.25
C ALA A 159 7.04 13.63 -2.48
N SER A 160 7.37 14.83 -2.96
CA SER A 160 6.81 15.41 -4.17
C SER A 160 7.84 15.37 -5.28
N VAL A 161 7.37 15.24 -6.52
CA VAL A 161 8.20 15.41 -7.71
C VAL A 161 7.47 16.29 -8.70
N ASP A 162 8.20 17.21 -9.31
CA ASP A 162 7.73 18.08 -10.36
C ASP A 162 8.76 18.15 -11.51
N ALA A 163 8.56 19.06 -12.46
CA ALA A 163 9.49 19.26 -13.56
C ALA A 163 10.90 19.74 -13.13
N GLY A 164 11.04 20.30 -11.93
CA GLY A 164 12.29 20.82 -11.37
C GLY A 164 13.06 19.80 -10.53
N GLY A 165 12.41 18.74 -10.05
CA GLY A 165 13.08 17.62 -9.38
C GLY A 165 12.26 16.94 -8.29
N VAL A 166 12.94 16.15 -7.46
CA VAL A 166 12.31 15.47 -6.33
C VAL A 166 12.50 16.33 -5.08
N SER A 167 11.42 16.70 -4.41
CA SER A 167 11.41 17.36 -3.11
C SER A 167 10.94 16.37 -2.05
N VAL A 168 11.82 15.96 -1.15
CA VAL A 168 11.47 15.06 -0.03
C VAL A 168 11.20 15.89 1.23
N LEU A 169 10.08 15.62 1.89
CA LEU A 169 9.66 16.29 3.10
C LEU A 169 9.22 15.24 4.13
N ASN A 170 10.06 15.03 5.15
CA ASN A 170 9.63 14.32 6.35
C ASN A 170 8.80 15.27 7.23
N SER A 171 7.95 14.70 8.08
CA SER A 171 7.12 15.40 9.09
C SER A 171 7.90 16.32 10.06
N GLY A 172 9.24 16.38 9.96
CA GLY A 172 10.13 17.32 10.68
C GLY A 172 10.48 18.63 9.93
N GLY A 173 9.89 18.91 8.77
CA GLY A 173 9.76 20.29 8.28
C GLY A 173 10.96 20.94 7.58
N LYS A 174 11.85 20.21 6.91
CA LYS A 174 12.77 20.80 5.92
C LYS A 174 12.73 20.06 4.58
N PRO A 175 12.42 20.75 3.47
CA PRO A 175 12.50 20.15 2.15
C PRO A 175 13.96 19.84 1.83
N VAL A 176 14.24 18.58 1.51
CA VAL A 176 15.49 18.19 0.87
C VAL A 176 15.19 18.01 -0.61
N LEU A 177 15.64 18.97 -1.41
CA LEU A 177 15.54 18.87 -2.86
C LEU A 177 16.65 17.93 -3.34
N VAL A 178 16.25 16.79 -3.91
CA VAL A 178 17.14 15.84 -4.56
C VAL A 178 16.98 16.06 -6.07
N SER A 179 18.01 16.61 -6.71
CA SER A 179 18.03 16.74 -8.16
C SER A 179 17.91 15.33 -8.78
N PRO A 180 16.96 15.11 -9.71
CA PRO A 180 16.81 13.82 -10.39
C PRO A 180 17.93 13.56 -11.41
N PHE A 181 18.83 14.53 -11.64
CA PHE A 181 19.95 14.43 -12.56
C PHE A 181 21.28 14.72 -11.86
N SER A 182 21.72 13.76 -11.04
CA SER A 182 23.15 13.53 -10.79
C SER A 182 23.53 12.15 -11.34
N ALA A 183 23.22 11.91 -12.63
CA ALA A 183 23.95 10.92 -13.40
C ALA A 183 25.14 11.67 -14.00
N THR A 184 26.26 11.68 -13.27
CA THR A 184 27.55 11.89 -13.91
C THR A 184 27.70 10.79 -14.95
N HIS A 185 27.63 11.18 -16.22
CA HIS A 185 28.28 10.45 -17.29
C HIS A 185 29.73 10.22 -16.89
N GLU A 186 30.06 9.00 -16.49
CA GLU A 186 31.41 8.46 -16.69
C GLU A 186 31.37 7.70 -18.02
N ASP A 187 31.53 8.45 -19.12
CA ASP A 187 32.14 7.94 -20.33
C ASP A 187 33.65 8.15 -20.18
N SER A 188 34.40 7.05 -20.07
CA SER A 188 35.73 6.80 -20.67
C SER A 188 36.21 5.40 -20.32
#